data_AF-A0A974DT39-F1
#
_entry.id   AF-A0A974DT39-F1
#
_cell.length_a   1.000
_cell.length_b   1.000
_cell.length_c   1.000
_cell.angle_alpha   90.00
_cell.angle_beta   90.00
_cell.angle_gamma   90.00
#
_symmetry.space_group_name_H-M   'P 1'
#
loop_
_entity.id
_entity.type
_entity.pdbx_description
1 polymer ?
#
loop_
_entity_poly.entity_id
_entity_poly.type
_entity_poly.pdbx_seq_one_letter_code
_entity_poly.pdbx_strand_id
1 'polypeptide(L)'
;MLKCPCGMAYIGQTIRMVKERIKEHRNNIRNYKMNTATDTPVSRHFYNQAHNVSQFRWLVLEKITQTKRGGDVRKSLGQREAYWIKRMNTMAPVGLNDL
;
A
#
# COMPACT_ATOMS: atom_id res chain seq x y z
N MET A 1 -3.90 -1.04 -4.28
CA MET A 1 -4.54 -0.21 -3.24
C MET A 1 -4.97 -1.09 -2.09
N LEU A 2 -4.74 -0.64 -0.86
CA LEU A 2 -5.24 -1.23 0.38
C LEU A 2 -6.27 -0.28 0.99
N LYS A 3 -7.36 -0.80 1.54
CA LYS A 3 -8.46 0.00 2.11
C LYS A 3 -8.70 -0.39 3.56
N CYS A 4 -8.78 0.64 4.41
CA CYS A 4 -9.19 0.59 5.81
C CYS A 4 -10.72 0.54 5.92
N PRO A 5 -11.29 -0.13 6.95
CA PRO A 5 -12.73 -0.03 7.25
C PRO A 5 -13.19 1.42 7.51
N CYS A 6 -12.30 2.28 8.01
CA CYS A 6 -12.51 3.71 8.21
C CYS A 6 -12.58 4.57 6.94
N GLY A 7 -12.50 3.96 5.75
CA GLY A 7 -12.57 4.66 4.46
C GLY A 7 -11.23 5.14 3.91
N MET A 8 -10.20 5.28 4.74
CA MET A 8 -8.84 5.64 4.30
C MET A 8 -8.20 4.54 3.44
N ALA A 9 -7.28 4.93 2.56
CA ALA A 9 -6.58 4.00 1.67
C ALA A 9 -5.07 4.24 1.63
N TYR A 10 -4.34 3.19 1.26
CA TYR A 10 -2.91 3.18 0.98
C TYR A 10 -2.68 2.75 -0.47
N ILE A 11 -1.85 3.50 -1.18
CA ILE A 11 -1.35 3.13 -2.51
C ILE A 11 0.10 2.69 -2.36
N GLY A 12 0.40 1.52 -2.93
CA GLY A 12 1.74 0.95 -2.97
C GLY A 12 1.99 0.31 -4.32
N GLN A 13 3.24 0.27 -4.76
CA GLN A 13 3.69 -0.48 -5.93
C GLN A 13 4.43 -1.78 -5.55
N THR A 14 4.50 -2.71 -6.50
CA THR A 14 5.37 -3.88 -6.36
C THR A 14 5.79 -4.44 -7.72
N ILE A 15 7.06 -4.86 -7.82
CA ILE A 15 7.57 -5.70 -8.93
C ILE A 15 7.38 -7.19 -8.68
N ARG A 16 7.05 -7.59 -7.44
CA ARG A 16 6.86 -8.98 -7.03
C ARG A 16 5.41 -9.40 -7.26
N MET A 17 5.11 -10.67 -7.02
CA MET A 17 3.72 -11.14 -7.06
C MET A 17 2.87 -10.37 -6.04
N VAL A 18 1.73 -9.83 -6.51
CA VAL A 18 0.81 -9.06 -5.66
C VAL A 18 0.40 -9.83 -4.41
N LYS A 19 0.13 -11.13 -4.52
CA LYS A 19 -0.26 -11.97 -3.37
C LYS A 19 0.81 -12.01 -2.27
N GLU A 20 2.09 -12.06 -2.62
CA GLU A 20 3.19 -12.01 -1.64
C GLU A 20 3.22 -10.66 -0.92
N ARG A 21 3.10 -9.56 -1.68
CA ARG A 21 3.05 -8.22 -1.08
C ARG A 21 1.84 -8.05 -0.15
N ILE A 22 0.69 -8.60 -0.51
CA ILE A 22 -0.50 -8.59 0.37
C ILE A 22 -0.28 -9.43 1.63
N LYS A 23 0.39 -10.57 1.53
CA LYS A 23 0.73 -11.42 2.69
C LYS A 23 1.63 -10.66 3.68
N GLU A 24 2.64 -9.94 3.17
CA GLU A 24 3.50 -9.08 3.99
C GLU A 24 2.70 -7.98 4.72
N HIS A 25 1.83 -7.24 4.01
CA HIS A 25 1.00 -6.23 4.65
C HIS A 25 0.12 -6.84 5.76
N ARG A 26 -0.49 -8.00 5.53
CA ARG A 26 -1.26 -8.70 6.56
C ARG A 26 -0.38 -9.13 7.75
N ASN A 27 0.84 -9.58 7.50
CA ASN A 27 1.79 -9.94 8.56
C ASN A 27 2.17 -8.72 9.41
N ASN A 28 2.48 -7.58 8.77
CA ASN A 28 2.84 -6.35 9.45
C ASN A 28 1.69 -5.82 10.32
N ILE A 29 0.44 -5.93 9.86
CA ILE A 29 -0.74 -5.56 10.65
C ILE A 29 -0.90 -6.48 11.87
N ARG A 30 -0.77 -7.80 11.68
CA ARG A 30 -0.94 -8.78 12.78
C ARG A 30 0.14 -8.65 13.86
N ASN A 31 1.38 -8.40 13.43
CA ASN A 31 2.57 -8.39 14.28
C ASN A 31 3.12 -6.97 14.45
N TYR A 32 2.24 -5.97 14.47
CA TYR A 32 2.66 -4.58 14.61
C TYR A 32 3.46 -4.37 15.89
N LYS A 33 4.63 -3.76 15.76
CA LYS A 33 5.47 -3.31 16.88
C LYS A 33 6.16 -2.02 16.48
N MET A 34 6.00 -0.99 17.31
CA MET A 34 6.62 0.32 17.11
C MET A 34 8.15 0.21 16.97
N ASN A 35 8.75 1.00 16.08
CA ASN A 35 10.19 1.02 15.81
C ASN A 35 10.76 -0.32 15.31
N THR A 36 9.98 -1.07 14.53
CA THR A 36 10.45 -2.32 13.87
C THR A 36 10.09 -2.33 12.39
N ALA A 37 10.50 -3.36 11.66
CA ALA A 37 10.13 -3.54 10.26
C ALA A 37 8.60 -3.70 10.03
N THR A 38 7.83 -4.02 11.08
CA THR A 38 6.36 -4.04 11.00
C THR A 38 5.72 -2.69 11.30
N ASP A 39 6.50 -1.66 11.65
CA ASP A 39 6.03 -0.28 11.85
C ASP A 39 5.90 0.45 10.51
N THR A 40 4.88 0.07 9.75
CA THR A 40 4.50 0.71 8.49
C THR A 40 3.31 1.64 8.70
N PRO A 41 3.07 2.63 7.83
CA PRO A 41 1.92 3.53 7.98
C PRO A 41 0.59 2.79 8.14
N VAL A 42 0.40 1.72 7.35
CA VAL A 42 -0.80 0.88 7.37
C VAL A 42 -0.95 0.12 8.69
N SER A 43 0.09 -0.58 9.15
CA SER A 43 0.02 -1.37 10.39
C SER A 43 -0.08 -0.49 11.63
N ARG A 44 0.64 0.63 11.67
CA ARG A 44 0.53 1.65 12.71
C ARG A 44 -0.90 2.19 12.80
N HIS A 45 -1.49 2.54 11.66
CA HIS A 45 -2.88 3.01 11.61
C HIS A 45 -3.86 1.93 12.12
N PHE A 46 -3.73 0.69 11.66
CA PHE A 46 -4.60 -0.40 12.10
C PHE A 46 -4.51 -0.63 13.62
N TYR A 47 -3.30 -0.57 14.20
CA TYR A 47 -3.09 -0.66 15.63
C TYR A 47 -3.77 0.51 16.38
N ASN A 48 -3.49 1.75 15.96
CA ASN A 48 -4.01 2.96 16.63
C ASN A 48 -5.54 3.08 16.58
N GLN A 49 -6.17 2.55 15.52
CA GLN A 49 -7.62 2.58 15.34
C GLN A 49 -8.31 1.29 15.80
N ALA A 50 -7.59 0.37 16.45
CA ALA A 50 -8.10 -0.94 16.87
C ALA A 50 -8.80 -1.74 15.74
N HIS A 51 -8.30 -1.62 14.50
CA HIS A 51 -8.81 -2.35 13.35
C HIS A 51 -8.17 -3.74 13.23
N ASN A 52 -8.95 -4.71 12.73
CA ASN A 52 -8.50 -6.08 12.53
C ASN A 52 -8.03 -6.33 11.09
N VAL A 53 -7.01 -7.19 10.92
CA VAL A 53 -6.54 -7.68 9.61
C VAL A 53 -7.65 -8.36 8.77
N SER A 54 -8.73 -8.85 9.39
CA SER A 54 -9.90 -9.40 8.70
C SER A 54 -10.72 -8.33 7.97
N GLN A 55 -10.66 -7.07 8.43
CA GLN A 55 -11.32 -5.92 7.80
C GLN A 55 -10.50 -5.33 6.66
N PHE A 56 -9.24 -5.73 6.51
CA PHE A 56 -8.37 -5.34 5.42
C PHE A 56 -8.96 -5.75 4.06
N ARG A 57 -9.06 -4.78 3.15
CA ARG A 57 -9.46 -5.00 1.75
C ARG A 57 -8.35 -4.50 0.82
N TRP A 58 -8.23 -5.12 -0.35
CA TRP A 58 -7.22 -4.74 -1.33
C TRP A 58 -7.73 -4.96 -2.76
N LEU A 59 -7.19 -4.21 -3.70
CA LEU A 59 -7.40 -4.40 -5.14
C LEU A 59 -6.19 -3.92 -5.95
N VAL A 60 -6.02 -4.47 -7.15
CA VAL A 60 -5.03 -4.02 -8.13
C VAL A 60 -5.65 -2.88 -8.93
N LEU A 61 -4.99 -1.71 -8.94
CA LEU A 61 -5.46 -0.56 -9.72
C LEU A 61 -4.99 -0.64 -11.18
N GLU A 62 -3.74 -1.04 -11.38
CA GLU A 62 -3.10 -1.00 -12.69
C GLU A 62 -2.01 -2.07 -12.75
N LYS A 63 -1.92 -2.78 -13.87
CA LYS A 63 -0.81 -3.68 -14.18
C LYS A 63 0.05 -3.01 -15.24
N ILE A 64 1.28 -2.64 -14.88
CA ILE A 64 2.24 -2.07 -15.82
C ILE A 64 2.87 -3.18 -16.65
N THR A 65 2.65 -3.17 -17.95
CA THR A 65 3.32 -4.05 -18.90
C THR A 65 4.52 -3.34 -19.51
N GLN A 66 5.70 -3.97 -19.48
CA GLN A 66 6.86 -3.45 -20.21
C GLN A 66 6.56 -3.43 -21.71
N THR A 67 6.78 -2.29 -22.34
CA THR A 67 6.81 -2.19 -23.79
C THR A 67 8.05 -2.90 -24.34
N LYS A 68 7.95 -3.49 -25.54
CA LYS A 68 9.05 -4.24 -26.20
C LYS A 68 10.38 -3.49 -26.31
N ARG A 69 10.38 -2.15 -26.23
CA ARG A 69 11.57 -1.30 -26.38
C ARG A 69 12.41 -1.11 -25.12
N GLY A 70 12.04 -1.74 -24.00
CA GLY A 70 12.78 -1.62 -22.74
C GLY A 70 12.59 -0.26 -22.08
N GLY A 71 12.43 -0.27 -20.76
CA GLY A 71 12.28 0.93 -19.94
C GLY A 71 12.41 0.55 -18.47
N ASP A 72 12.82 1.50 -17.64
CA ASP A 72 12.96 1.28 -16.21
C ASP A 72 11.56 1.11 -15.57
N VAL A 73 11.19 -0.14 -15.31
CA VAL A 73 9.91 -0.50 -14.67
C VAL A 73 9.76 0.14 -13.31
N ARG A 74 10.86 0.32 -12.55
CA ARG A 74 10.77 0.96 -11.24
C ARG A 74 10.39 2.42 -11.39
N LYS A 75 10.97 3.11 -12.38
CA LYS A 75 10.59 4.48 -12.72
C LYS A 75 9.11 4.57 -13.13
N SER A 76 8.65 3.69 -14.01
CA SER A 76 7.23 3.67 -14.42
C SER A 76 6.30 3.37 -13.24
N LEU A 77 6.63 2.37 -12.40
CA LEU A 77 5.84 2.04 -11.22
C LEU A 77 5.76 3.22 -10.24
N GLY A 78 6.89 3.89 -9.96
CA GLY A 78 6.91 5.06 -9.08
C GLY A 78 6.08 6.23 -9.63
N GLN A 79 6.15 6.49 -10.93
CA GLN A 79 5.32 7.53 -11.57
C GLN A 79 3.82 7.22 -11.46
N ARG A 80 3.45 5.96 -11.68
CA ARG A 80 2.04 5.52 -11.59
C ARG A 80 1.56 5.45 -10.15
N GLU A 81 2.40 5.06 -9.20
CA GLU A 81 2.13 5.13 -7.77
C GLU A 81 1.83 6.57 -7.34
N ALA A 82 2.71 7.53 -7.69
CA ALA A 82 2.50 8.95 -7.39
C ALA A 82 1.21 9.50 -8.03
N TYR A 83 0.93 9.11 -9.28
CA TYR A 83 -0.33 9.45 -9.96
C TYR A 83 -1.54 8.97 -9.16
N TRP A 84 -1.56 7.70 -8.74
CA TRP A 84 -2.69 7.13 -8.00
C TRP A 84 -2.82 7.69 -6.58
N ILE A 85 -1.71 7.96 -5.90
CA ILE A 85 -1.71 8.65 -4.59
C ILE A 85 -2.41 10.00 -4.71
N LYS A 86 -2.02 10.81 -5.70
CA LYS A 86 -2.62 12.12 -5.94
C LYS A 86 -4.09 11.99 -6.36
N ARG A 87 -4.40 11.07 -7.29
CA ARG A 87 -5.74 10.91 -7.86
C ARG A 87 -6.76 10.45 -6.81
N MET A 88 -6.34 9.59 -5.88
CA MET A 88 -7.19 8.97 -4.85
C MET A 88 -7.09 9.69 -3.50
N ASN A 89 -6.30 10.76 -3.40
CA ASN A 89 -6.09 11.55 -2.19
C ASN A 89 -5.71 10.71 -0.97
N THR A 90 -4.68 9.85 -1.12
CA THR A 90 -4.30 8.90 -0.06
C THR A 90 -3.16 9.36 0.83
N MET A 91 -2.71 10.61 0.72
CA MET A 91 -1.69 11.18 1.61
C MET A 91 -2.24 11.44 3.02
N ALA A 92 -1.42 11.24 4.04
CA ALA A 92 -1.73 11.65 5.40
C ALA A 92 -2.02 13.18 5.46
N PRO A 93 -2.97 13.63 6.29
CA PRO A 93 -3.72 12.86 7.29
C PRO A 93 -5.01 12.19 6.76
N VAL A 94 -5.41 12.46 5.52
CA VAL A 94 -6.68 11.97 4.96
C VAL A 94 -6.59 10.56 4.36
N GLY A 95 -5.37 10.05 4.17
CA GLY A 95 -5.09 8.67 3.81
C GLY A 95 -3.89 8.10 4.55
N LEU A 96 -3.36 6.98 4.05
CA LEU A 96 -2.36 6.15 4.73
C LEU A 96 -0.96 6.22 4.10
N ASN A 97 -0.76 7.02 3.05
CA ASN A 97 0.56 7.28 2.48
C ASN A 97 1.23 8.43 3.26
N ASP A 98 2.47 8.21 3.70
CA ASP A 98 3.27 9.25 4.33
C ASP A 98 4.01 10.10 3.26
N LEU A 99 4.42 11.31 3.66
CA LEU A 99 5.29 12.21 2.88
C LEU A 99 6.72 11.67 2.76
#